data_AF-A0A9Y2AXI5-F1
#
_entry.id   AF-A0A9Y2AXI5-F1
#
_cell.length_a   1.000
_cell.length_b   1.000
_cell.length_c   1.000
_cell.angle_alpha   90.00
_cell.angle_beta   90.00
_cell.angle_gamma   90.00
#
_symmetry.space_group_name_H-M   'P 1'
#
loop_
_entity.id
_entity.type
_entity.pdbx_description
1 polymer ?
#
loop_
_entity_poly.entity_id
_entity_poly.type
_entity_poly.pdbx_seq_one_letter_code
_entity_poly.pdbx_strand_id
1 'polypeptide(L)'
;MIRDSLPLVAQTFFESYAADAQLRRHLSESALRKIEAETARYIEQKLANFSAGEWIATATDCVRHASKHGFPVQAVLTAVSRSNEKIAELVCDRCWDDRPRCQRLLQAINRLSSMDIGIMSNVLAQDLAESQRAERQRYGSLFEQRIVGEIDGASKLGESLREQAKDASAATRGMLGKASEVAAAAEQSALAMREAARTSAGLIRAIEDARTEVEGAADVAQRAARQSGDAVTMSATLSEHAKSIESILGLIRDIAGQTNLLALNATIEAARAGDAGRGFAVVAQEVKSLANQTARATDEIAGKIADIQMSTRQSVETNERIRDTVGEVQASAERIRHAMDAQAQTVTMITAAVDETALAADSMSTTISAIRQDTEVVASEIDQLERGFKSVEDKLASLRHASSDFGRQVA
;
A
#
# COMPACT_ATOMS: atom_id res chain seq x y z
N MET A 1 -25.36 -57.79 -86.75
CA MET A 1 -24.52 -57.10 -87.75
C MET A 1 -23.07 -57.04 -87.31
N ILE A 2 -22.75 -56.43 -86.17
CA ILE A 2 -21.36 -56.31 -85.67
C ILE A 2 -21.06 -57.16 -84.43
N ARG A 3 -21.95 -58.10 -84.07
CA ARG A 3 -21.87 -58.91 -82.84
C ARG A 3 -20.54 -59.66 -82.74
N ASP A 4 -20.11 -60.28 -83.84
CA ASP A 4 -18.86 -61.05 -83.90
C ASP A 4 -17.60 -60.17 -83.78
N SER A 5 -17.76 -58.84 -83.91
CA SER A 5 -16.68 -57.85 -83.80
C SER A 5 -16.70 -57.08 -82.47
N LEU A 6 -17.65 -57.36 -81.56
CA LEU A 6 -17.69 -56.70 -80.25
C LEU A 6 -16.43 -56.93 -79.41
N PRO A 7 -15.78 -58.12 -79.42
CA PRO A 7 -14.51 -58.31 -78.73
C PRO A 7 -13.41 -57.35 -79.22
N LEU A 8 -13.35 -57.08 -80.53
CA LEU A 8 -12.39 -56.15 -81.12
C LEU A 8 -12.65 -54.70 -80.69
N VAL A 9 -13.92 -54.30 -80.60
CA VAL A 9 -14.30 -52.96 -80.10
C VAL A 9 -13.91 -52.82 -78.62
N ALA A 10 -14.13 -53.86 -77.82
CA ALA A 10 -13.75 -53.90 -76.42
C ALA A 10 -12.24 -53.85 -76.20
N GLN A 11 -11.49 -54.58 -77.02
CA GLN A 11 -10.04 -54.50 -77.04
C GLN A 11 -9.56 -53.08 -77.40
N THR A 12 -10.18 -52.44 -78.40
CA THR A 12 -9.84 -51.06 -78.81
C THR A 12 -10.04 -50.06 -77.68
N PHE A 13 -11.16 -50.16 -76.95
CA PHE A 13 -11.39 -49.37 -75.74
C PHE A 13 -10.29 -49.64 -74.71
N PHE A 14 -10.06 -50.91 -74.38
CA PHE A 14 -9.17 -51.30 -73.30
C PHE A 14 -7.73 -50.87 -73.57
N GLU A 15 -7.24 -51.07 -74.79
CA GLU A 15 -5.90 -50.64 -75.20
C GLU A 15 -5.76 -49.12 -75.15
N SER A 16 -6.77 -48.37 -75.59
CA SER A 16 -6.80 -46.92 -75.47
C SER A 16 -6.73 -46.46 -74.01
N TYR A 17 -7.56 -47.05 -73.15
CA TYR A 17 -7.62 -46.68 -71.74
C TYR A 17 -6.33 -47.07 -71.01
N ALA A 18 -5.83 -48.27 -71.27
CA ALA A 18 -4.60 -48.79 -70.68
C ALA A 18 -3.37 -47.96 -71.05
N ALA A 19 -3.32 -47.44 -72.28
CA ALA A 19 -2.26 -46.54 -72.74
C ALA A 19 -2.38 -45.16 -72.08
N ASP A 20 -3.53 -44.50 -72.23
CA ASP A 20 -3.71 -43.10 -71.82
C ASP A 20 -3.69 -42.93 -70.29
N ALA A 21 -4.26 -43.88 -69.53
CA ALA A 21 -4.21 -43.88 -68.07
C ALA A 21 -2.99 -44.64 -67.50
N GLN A 22 -2.10 -45.16 -68.36
CA GLN A 22 -0.95 -45.98 -67.98
C GLN A 22 -1.31 -47.13 -67.02
N LEU A 23 -2.45 -47.79 -67.23
CA LEU A 23 -2.99 -48.79 -66.31
C LEU A 23 -2.02 -49.94 -66.06
N ARG A 24 -1.25 -50.34 -67.08
CA ARG A 24 -0.27 -51.43 -66.99
C ARG A 24 0.89 -51.14 -66.02
N ARG A 25 1.10 -49.87 -65.64
CA ARG A 25 2.07 -49.48 -64.60
C ARG A 25 1.49 -49.55 -63.19
N HIS A 26 0.18 -49.41 -63.06
CA HIS A 26 -0.50 -49.18 -61.77
C HIS A 26 -1.36 -50.35 -61.31
N LEU A 27 -1.73 -51.27 -62.22
CA LEU A 27 -2.66 -52.37 -61.94
C LEU A 27 -2.03 -53.73 -62.23
N SER A 28 -2.43 -54.73 -61.44
CA SER A 28 -2.05 -56.12 -61.66
C SER A 28 -2.66 -56.68 -62.94
N GLU A 29 -2.06 -57.74 -63.48
CA GLU A 29 -2.58 -58.45 -64.64
C GLU A 29 -3.99 -59.04 -64.41
N SER A 30 -4.32 -59.42 -63.17
CA SER A 30 -5.68 -59.85 -62.80
C SER A 30 -6.70 -58.71 -62.85
N ALA A 31 -6.30 -57.50 -62.42
CA ALA A 31 -7.16 -56.31 -62.47
C ALA A 31 -7.35 -55.83 -63.91
N LEU A 32 -6.30 -55.85 -64.72
CA LEU A 32 -6.35 -55.54 -66.15
C LEU A 32 -7.33 -56.47 -66.89
N ARG A 33 -7.26 -57.79 -66.65
CA ARG A 33 -8.20 -58.76 -67.21
C ARG A 33 -9.65 -58.51 -66.78
N LYS A 34 -9.86 -58.06 -65.55
CA LYS A 34 -11.19 -57.71 -65.05
C LYS A 34 -11.75 -56.47 -65.76
N ILE A 35 -10.93 -55.42 -65.94
CA ILE A 35 -11.30 -54.21 -66.69
C ILE A 35 -11.65 -54.58 -68.13
N GLU A 36 -10.82 -55.39 -68.78
CA GLU A 36 -11.06 -55.85 -70.15
C GLU A 36 -12.39 -56.62 -70.29
N ALA A 37 -12.69 -57.53 -69.35
CA ALA A 37 -13.96 -58.25 -69.30
C ALA A 37 -15.16 -57.32 -69.04
N GLU A 38 -15.02 -56.34 -68.15
CA GLU A 38 -16.06 -55.35 -67.85
C GLU A 38 -16.31 -54.40 -69.04
N THR A 39 -15.26 -54.00 -69.76
CA THR A 39 -15.34 -53.25 -71.00
C THR A 39 -16.11 -54.03 -72.08
N ALA A 40 -15.82 -55.32 -72.24
CA ALA A 40 -16.54 -56.17 -73.19
C ALA A 40 -18.03 -56.26 -72.86
N ARG A 41 -18.36 -56.47 -71.57
CA ARG A 41 -19.74 -56.49 -71.09
C ARG A 41 -20.43 -55.14 -71.29
N TYR A 42 -19.75 -54.04 -71.01
CA TYR A 42 -20.28 -52.69 -71.22
C TYR A 42 -20.63 -52.43 -72.69
N ILE A 43 -19.74 -52.76 -73.62
CA ILE A 43 -19.97 -52.58 -75.07
C ILE A 43 -21.10 -53.47 -75.57
N GLU A 44 -21.16 -54.72 -75.11
CA GLU A 44 -22.25 -55.63 -75.45
C GLU A 44 -23.60 -55.12 -74.92
N GLN A 45 -23.67 -54.72 -73.65
CA GLN A 45 -24.90 -54.18 -73.05
C GLN A 45 -25.34 -52.89 -73.74
N LYS A 46 -24.40 -52.01 -74.06
CA LYS A 46 -24.64 -50.74 -74.76
C LYS A 46 -25.25 -50.93 -76.14
N LEU A 47 -24.83 -51.95 -76.89
CA LEU A 47 -25.23 -52.16 -78.28
C LEU A 47 -26.34 -53.20 -78.47
N ALA A 48 -26.37 -54.27 -77.67
CA ALA A 48 -27.31 -55.37 -77.81
C ALA A 48 -28.52 -55.28 -76.87
N ASN A 49 -28.33 -54.68 -75.68
CA ASN A 49 -29.33 -54.65 -74.61
C ASN A 49 -29.57 -53.21 -74.12
N PHE A 50 -29.54 -52.23 -75.03
CA PHE A 50 -29.58 -50.81 -74.72
C PHE A 50 -30.74 -50.41 -73.77
N SER A 51 -31.94 -50.98 -73.99
CA SER A 51 -33.15 -50.67 -73.22
C SER A 51 -33.14 -51.20 -71.78
N ALA A 52 -32.27 -52.16 -71.46
CA ALA A 52 -32.12 -52.67 -70.10
C ALA A 52 -31.38 -51.68 -69.18
N GLY A 53 -30.64 -50.71 -69.76
CA GLY A 53 -30.00 -49.63 -69.02
C GLY A 53 -28.77 -50.02 -68.18
N GLU A 54 -28.40 -51.31 -68.08
CA GLU A 54 -27.24 -51.79 -67.30
C GLU A 54 -25.90 -51.16 -67.72
N TRP A 55 -25.79 -50.78 -69.00
CA TRP A 55 -24.60 -50.12 -69.53
C TRP A 55 -24.36 -48.74 -68.90
N ILE A 56 -25.40 -48.05 -68.43
CA ILE A 56 -25.31 -46.74 -67.76
C ILE A 56 -24.60 -46.86 -66.41
N ALA A 57 -24.96 -47.87 -65.62
CA ALA A 57 -24.29 -48.15 -64.35
C ALA A 57 -22.80 -48.46 -64.58
N THR A 58 -22.50 -49.34 -65.56
CA THR A 58 -21.11 -49.69 -65.88
C THR A 58 -20.30 -48.48 -66.39
N ALA A 59 -20.92 -47.62 -67.21
CA ALA A 59 -20.32 -46.39 -67.70
C ALA A 59 -19.95 -45.42 -66.57
N THR A 60 -20.90 -45.17 -65.67
CA THR A 60 -20.74 -44.24 -64.54
C THR A 60 -19.77 -44.78 -63.50
N ASP A 61 -19.80 -46.08 -63.20
CA ASP A 61 -18.86 -46.74 -62.30
C ASP A 61 -17.42 -46.69 -62.81
N CYS A 62 -17.21 -46.82 -64.13
CA CYS A 62 -15.88 -46.72 -64.73
C CYS A 62 -15.24 -45.34 -64.49
N VAL A 63 -16.03 -44.28 -64.70
CA VAL A 63 -15.57 -42.89 -64.47
C VAL A 63 -15.36 -42.60 -62.98
N ARG A 64 -16.27 -43.08 -62.12
CA ARG A 64 -16.11 -42.96 -60.66
C ARG A 64 -14.89 -43.70 -60.15
N HIS A 65 -14.65 -44.92 -60.64
CA HIS A 65 -13.47 -45.69 -60.32
C HIS A 65 -12.20 -44.95 -60.76
N ALA A 66 -12.17 -44.45 -62.00
CA ALA A 66 -11.04 -43.68 -62.49
C ALA A 66 -10.75 -42.46 -61.59
N SER A 67 -11.78 -41.67 -61.29
CA SER A 67 -11.67 -40.50 -60.39
C SER A 67 -11.19 -40.88 -58.98
N LYS A 68 -11.80 -41.89 -58.37
CA LYS A 68 -11.48 -42.36 -57.00
C LYS A 68 -10.04 -42.87 -56.87
N HIS A 69 -9.50 -43.47 -57.92
CA HIS A 69 -8.15 -44.03 -57.94
C HIS A 69 -7.11 -43.08 -58.56
N GLY A 70 -7.48 -41.82 -58.84
CA GLY A 70 -6.55 -40.82 -59.38
C GLY A 70 -6.15 -41.04 -60.83
N PHE A 71 -6.87 -41.89 -61.58
CA PHE A 71 -6.67 -42.05 -63.01
C PHE A 71 -7.31 -40.89 -63.78
N PRO A 72 -6.69 -40.42 -64.88
CA PRO A 72 -7.27 -39.36 -65.70
C PRO A 72 -8.62 -39.79 -66.26
N VAL A 73 -9.72 -39.14 -65.84
CA VAL A 73 -11.07 -39.42 -66.37
C VAL A 73 -11.14 -39.17 -67.88
N GLN A 74 -10.35 -38.22 -68.36
CA GLN A 74 -10.17 -37.97 -69.80
C GLN A 74 -9.73 -39.24 -70.55
N ALA A 75 -8.91 -40.10 -69.95
CA ALA A 75 -8.48 -41.35 -70.58
C ALA A 75 -9.66 -42.34 -70.77
N VAL A 76 -10.62 -42.37 -69.83
CA VAL A 76 -11.86 -43.15 -69.99
C VAL A 76 -12.69 -42.60 -71.15
N LEU A 77 -12.89 -41.28 -71.20
CA LEU A 77 -13.67 -40.63 -72.27
C LEU A 77 -13.02 -40.78 -73.65
N THR A 78 -11.68 -40.71 -73.73
CA THR A 78 -10.93 -41.00 -74.96
C THR A 78 -11.12 -42.45 -75.40
N ALA A 79 -11.05 -43.39 -74.47
CA ALA A 79 -11.27 -44.81 -74.76
C ALA A 79 -12.70 -45.10 -75.25
N VAL A 80 -13.72 -44.47 -74.65
CA VAL A 80 -15.10 -44.52 -75.15
C VAL A 80 -15.17 -44.00 -76.58
N SER A 81 -14.58 -42.82 -76.85
CA SER A 81 -14.55 -42.23 -78.20
C SER A 81 -13.88 -43.14 -79.22
N ARG A 82 -12.70 -43.71 -78.93
CA ARG A 82 -12.00 -44.66 -79.81
C ARG A 82 -12.83 -45.93 -80.08
N SER A 83 -13.54 -46.43 -79.07
CA SER A 83 -14.42 -47.58 -79.25
C SER A 83 -15.62 -47.27 -80.17
N ASN A 84 -16.18 -46.05 -80.06
CA ASN A 84 -17.30 -45.62 -80.89
C ASN A 84 -16.85 -45.33 -82.35
N GLU A 85 -15.64 -44.79 -82.55
CA GLU A 85 -15.00 -44.70 -83.87
C GLU A 85 -14.86 -46.09 -84.49
N LYS A 86 -14.37 -47.08 -83.72
CA LYS A 86 -14.25 -48.45 -84.21
C LYS A 86 -15.58 -49.09 -84.57
N ILE A 87 -16.63 -48.82 -83.80
CA ILE A 87 -18.00 -49.24 -84.13
C ILE A 87 -18.44 -48.60 -85.45
N ALA A 88 -18.20 -47.30 -85.66
CA ALA A 88 -18.56 -46.60 -86.89
C ALA A 88 -17.83 -47.16 -88.12
N GLU A 89 -16.53 -47.44 -88.03
CA GLU A 89 -15.76 -48.13 -89.08
C GLU A 89 -16.42 -49.47 -89.46
N LEU A 90 -16.72 -50.31 -88.46
CA LEU A 90 -17.33 -51.63 -88.67
C LEU A 90 -18.74 -51.55 -89.27
N VAL A 91 -19.47 -50.46 -89.03
CA VAL A 91 -20.77 -50.20 -89.68
C VAL A 91 -20.58 -49.80 -91.14
N CYS A 92 -19.63 -48.91 -91.43
CA CYS A 92 -19.30 -48.52 -92.80
C CYS A 92 -18.87 -49.72 -93.65
N ASP A 93 -17.98 -50.57 -93.13
CA ASP A 93 -17.47 -51.75 -93.84
C ASP A 93 -18.55 -52.77 -94.17
N ARG A 94 -19.53 -52.96 -93.26
CA ARG A 94 -20.60 -53.97 -93.40
C ARG A 94 -21.85 -53.49 -94.14
N CYS A 95 -21.98 -52.19 -94.38
CA CYS A 95 -23.14 -51.60 -95.06
C CYS A 95 -22.70 -50.71 -96.24
N TRP A 96 -21.54 -50.98 -96.83
CA TRP A 96 -20.96 -50.21 -97.92
C TRP A 96 -21.86 -50.18 -99.18
N ASP A 97 -22.69 -51.21 -99.34
CA ASP A 97 -23.65 -51.43 -100.41
C ASP A 97 -25.05 -50.81 -100.15
N ASP A 98 -25.37 -50.44 -98.90
CA ASP A 98 -26.67 -49.86 -98.48
C ASP A 98 -26.47 -48.50 -97.76
N ARG A 99 -26.35 -47.45 -98.58
CA ARG A 99 -26.09 -46.08 -98.11
C ARG A 99 -27.17 -45.54 -97.14
N PRO A 100 -28.49 -45.69 -97.40
CA PRO A 100 -29.51 -45.25 -96.44
C PRO A 100 -29.43 -45.96 -95.09
N ARG A 101 -29.15 -47.27 -95.07
CA ARG A 101 -28.99 -48.02 -93.82
C ARG A 101 -27.73 -47.64 -93.06
N CYS A 102 -26.60 -47.46 -93.75
CA CYS A 102 -25.35 -47.00 -93.17
C CYS A 102 -25.52 -45.63 -92.49
N GLN A 103 -26.15 -44.66 -93.17
CA GLN A 103 -26.44 -43.34 -92.60
C GLN A 103 -27.30 -43.41 -91.33
N ARG A 104 -28.35 -44.22 -91.31
CA ARG A 104 -29.21 -44.40 -90.13
C ARG A 104 -28.45 -44.99 -88.94
N LEU A 105 -27.59 -45.98 -89.18
CA LEU A 105 -26.80 -46.62 -88.12
C LEU A 105 -25.71 -45.70 -87.57
N LEU A 106 -25.01 -44.95 -88.44
CA LEU A 106 -24.04 -43.94 -88.00
C LEU A 106 -24.69 -42.82 -87.17
N GLN A 107 -25.88 -42.36 -87.56
CA GLN A 107 -26.65 -41.41 -86.76
C GLN A 107 -27.05 -41.99 -85.39
N ALA A 108 -27.43 -43.26 -85.34
CA ALA A 108 -27.74 -43.94 -84.07
C ALA A 108 -26.51 -44.07 -83.17
N ILE A 109 -25.36 -44.44 -83.72
CA ILE A 109 -24.09 -44.54 -82.98
C ILE A 109 -23.63 -43.17 -82.48
N ASN A 110 -23.78 -42.12 -83.28
CA ASN A 110 -23.41 -40.76 -82.86
C ASN A 110 -24.29 -40.27 -81.70
N ARG A 111 -25.61 -40.50 -81.77
CA ARG A 111 -26.54 -40.20 -80.67
C ARG A 111 -26.19 -40.99 -79.41
N LEU A 112 -25.92 -42.28 -79.56
CA LEU A 112 -25.51 -43.17 -78.48
C LEU A 112 -24.21 -42.69 -77.83
N SER A 113 -23.19 -42.35 -78.63
CA SER A 113 -21.91 -41.80 -78.16
C SER A 113 -22.09 -40.50 -77.39
N SER A 114 -22.97 -39.62 -77.86
CA SER A 114 -23.26 -38.34 -77.19
C SER A 114 -23.95 -38.55 -75.83
N MET A 115 -24.89 -39.50 -75.75
CA MET A 115 -25.54 -39.85 -74.48
C MET A 115 -24.55 -40.49 -73.50
N ASP A 116 -23.71 -41.39 -73.98
CA ASP A 116 -22.71 -42.12 -73.20
C ASP A 116 -21.69 -41.18 -72.55
N ILE A 117 -21.08 -40.31 -73.36
CA ILE A 117 -20.16 -39.26 -72.87
C ILE A 117 -20.90 -38.26 -71.97
N GLY A 118 -22.14 -37.89 -72.31
CA GLY A 118 -22.95 -36.95 -71.52
C GLY A 118 -23.29 -37.46 -70.13
N ILE A 119 -23.69 -38.73 -70.01
CA ILE A 119 -23.98 -39.40 -68.74
C ILE A 119 -22.72 -39.48 -67.87
N MET A 120 -21.61 -39.95 -68.45
CA MET A 120 -20.32 -40.04 -67.78
C MET A 120 -19.83 -38.68 -67.25
N SER A 121 -19.94 -37.64 -68.08
CA SER A 121 -19.53 -36.27 -67.73
C SER A 121 -20.44 -35.65 -66.66
N ASN A 122 -21.75 -35.89 -66.75
CA ASN A 122 -22.71 -35.36 -65.78
C ASN A 122 -22.49 -35.95 -64.38
N VAL A 123 -22.28 -37.27 -64.27
CA VAL A 123 -21.99 -37.91 -62.97
C VAL A 123 -20.69 -37.38 -62.37
N LEU A 124 -19.64 -37.21 -63.18
CA LEU A 124 -18.38 -36.62 -62.69
C LEU A 124 -18.59 -35.20 -62.15
N ALA A 125 -19.34 -34.37 -62.89
CA ALA A 125 -19.63 -33.00 -62.48
C ALA A 125 -20.44 -32.95 -61.17
N GLN A 126 -21.41 -33.87 -61.00
CA GLN A 126 -22.19 -34.00 -59.77
C GLN A 126 -21.33 -34.46 -58.59
N ASP A 127 -20.58 -35.55 -58.74
CA ASP A 127 -19.73 -36.10 -57.66
C ASP A 127 -18.65 -35.09 -57.23
N LEU A 128 -18.06 -34.33 -58.18
CA LEU A 128 -17.10 -33.26 -57.86
C LEU A 128 -17.78 -32.10 -57.12
N ALA A 129 -18.96 -31.67 -57.57
CA ALA A 129 -19.71 -30.61 -56.91
C ALA A 129 -20.14 -31.00 -55.48
N GLU A 130 -20.54 -32.26 -55.28
CA GLU A 130 -20.88 -32.83 -53.96
C GLU A 130 -19.65 -32.89 -53.06
N SER A 131 -18.51 -33.39 -53.54
CA SER A 131 -17.26 -33.42 -52.78
C SER A 131 -16.83 -32.01 -52.34
N GLN A 132 -16.88 -31.03 -53.24
CA GLN A 132 -16.55 -29.65 -52.92
C GLN A 132 -17.53 -29.01 -51.93
N ARG A 133 -18.84 -29.33 -52.02
CA ARG A 133 -19.85 -28.87 -51.03
C ARG A 133 -19.57 -29.48 -49.66
N ALA A 134 -19.31 -30.79 -49.58
CA ALA A 134 -19.02 -31.47 -48.33
C ALA A 134 -17.74 -30.92 -47.67
N GLU A 135 -16.70 -30.65 -48.46
CA GLU A 135 -15.45 -30.06 -47.95
C GLU A 135 -15.65 -28.62 -47.45
N ARG A 136 -16.43 -27.79 -48.16
CA ARG A 136 -16.79 -26.44 -47.70
C ARG A 136 -17.59 -26.46 -46.40
N GLN A 137 -18.59 -27.34 -46.28
CA GLN A 137 -19.36 -27.51 -45.04
C GLN A 137 -18.49 -27.96 -43.87
N ARG A 138 -17.55 -28.88 -44.11
CA ARG A 138 -16.60 -29.33 -43.10
C ARG A 138 -15.68 -28.19 -42.63
N TYR A 139 -15.09 -27.42 -43.55
CA TYR A 139 -14.26 -26.28 -43.15
C TYR A 139 -15.07 -25.15 -42.53
N GLY A 140 -16.29 -24.90 -43.00
CA GLY A 140 -17.21 -23.91 -42.43
C GLY A 140 -17.56 -24.23 -40.98
N SER A 141 -17.92 -25.48 -40.69
CA SER A 141 -18.22 -25.92 -39.31
C SER A 141 -16.99 -25.92 -38.40
N LEU A 142 -15.82 -26.35 -38.87
CA LEU A 142 -14.57 -26.27 -38.10
C LEU A 142 -14.16 -24.83 -37.80
N PHE A 143 -14.33 -23.92 -38.77
CA PHE A 143 -14.09 -22.50 -38.60
C PHE A 143 -15.04 -21.91 -37.55
N GLU A 144 -16.34 -22.17 -37.66
CA GLU A 144 -17.34 -21.68 -36.71
C GLU A 144 -17.05 -22.18 -35.28
N GLN A 145 -16.77 -23.47 -35.11
CA GLN A 145 -16.42 -24.04 -33.81
C GLN A 145 -15.19 -23.38 -33.20
N ARG A 146 -14.14 -23.16 -34.00
CA ARG A 146 -12.91 -22.52 -33.52
C ARG A 146 -13.17 -21.07 -33.12
N ILE A 147 -13.85 -20.29 -33.96
CA ILE A 147 -14.14 -18.88 -33.68
C ILE A 147 -15.05 -18.75 -32.46
N VAL A 148 -16.09 -19.57 -32.34
CA VAL A 148 -16.97 -19.56 -31.15
C VAL A 148 -16.18 -19.93 -29.89
N GLY A 149 -15.26 -20.90 -29.96
CA GLY A 149 -14.39 -21.26 -28.85
C GLY A 149 -13.46 -20.11 -28.40
N GLU A 150 -12.83 -19.42 -29.35
CA GLU A 150 -12.00 -18.24 -29.06
C GLU A 150 -12.83 -17.08 -28.49
N ILE A 151 -14.04 -16.85 -29.01
CA ILE A 151 -14.97 -15.83 -28.50
C ILE A 151 -15.36 -16.15 -27.05
N ASP A 152 -15.78 -17.39 -26.76
CA ASP A 152 -16.16 -17.79 -25.40
C ASP A 152 -14.96 -17.67 -24.42
N GLY A 153 -13.74 -17.96 -24.89
CA GLY A 153 -12.51 -17.74 -24.13
C GLY A 153 -12.25 -16.25 -23.83
N ALA A 154 -12.38 -15.39 -24.84
CA ALA A 154 -12.25 -13.94 -24.70
C ALA A 154 -13.33 -13.34 -23.78
N SER A 155 -14.58 -13.81 -23.88
CA SER A 155 -15.66 -13.40 -22.99
C SER A 155 -15.39 -13.77 -21.53
N LYS A 156 -14.90 -14.98 -21.25
CA LYS A 156 -14.52 -15.39 -19.88
C LYS A 156 -13.38 -14.54 -19.33
N LEU A 157 -12.37 -14.23 -20.15
CA LEU A 157 -11.28 -13.34 -19.76
C LEU A 157 -11.80 -11.93 -19.46
N GLY A 158 -12.69 -11.40 -20.31
CA GLY A 158 -13.34 -10.11 -20.10
C GLY A 158 -14.12 -10.04 -18.79
N GLU A 159 -14.90 -11.07 -18.47
CA GLU A 159 -15.63 -11.18 -17.19
C GLU A 159 -14.68 -11.19 -15.99
N SER A 160 -13.61 -11.98 -16.06
CA SER A 160 -12.61 -12.02 -14.99
C SER A 160 -11.93 -10.67 -14.77
N LEU A 161 -11.60 -9.95 -15.84
CA LEU A 161 -10.99 -8.63 -15.73
C LEU A 161 -11.98 -7.58 -15.24
N ARG A 162 -13.27 -7.71 -15.58
CA ARG A 162 -14.33 -6.85 -15.05
C ARG A 162 -14.47 -7.00 -13.54
N GLU A 163 -14.44 -8.21 -13.01
CA GLU A 163 -14.47 -8.41 -11.56
C GLU A 163 -13.21 -7.82 -10.89
N GLN A 164 -12.02 -8.01 -11.48
CA GLN A 164 -10.79 -7.36 -10.99
C GLN A 164 -10.89 -5.83 -10.99
N ALA A 165 -11.48 -5.23 -12.02
CA ALA A 165 -11.70 -3.78 -12.09
C ALA A 165 -12.65 -3.28 -10.98
N LYS A 166 -13.69 -4.06 -10.68
CA LYS A 166 -14.64 -3.77 -9.60
C LYS A 166 -13.99 -3.87 -8.22
N ASP A 167 -13.15 -4.88 -8.00
CA ASP A 167 -12.36 -5.02 -6.77
C ASP A 167 -11.36 -3.86 -6.63
N ALA A 168 -10.66 -3.51 -7.71
CA ALA A 168 -9.78 -2.34 -7.74
C ALA A 168 -10.56 -1.05 -7.42
N SER A 169 -11.76 -0.87 -7.97
CA SER A 169 -12.63 0.28 -7.68
C SER A 169 -12.99 0.37 -6.19
N ALA A 170 -13.30 -0.76 -5.57
CA ALA A 170 -13.59 -0.83 -4.13
C ALA A 170 -12.35 -0.50 -3.29
N ALA A 171 -11.18 -1.03 -3.65
CA ALA A 171 -9.92 -0.73 -2.99
C ALA A 171 -9.56 0.77 -3.10
N THR A 172 -9.70 1.36 -4.28
CA THR A 172 -9.46 2.79 -4.55
C THR A 172 -10.38 3.68 -3.70
N ARG A 173 -11.68 3.35 -3.59
CA ARG A 173 -12.59 4.05 -2.67
C ARG A 173 -12.17 3.92 -1.22
N GLY A 174 -11.72 2.73 -0.81
CA GLY A 174 -11.16 2.50 0.53
C GLY A 174 -9.93 3.36 0.80
N MET A 175 -9.02 3.47 -0.18
CA MET A 175 -7.84 4.32 -0.10
C MET A 175 -8.19 5.80 0.04
N LEU A 176 -9.17 6.32 -0.70
CA LEU A 176 -9.65 7.71 -0.55
C LEU A 176 -10.23 7.98 0.85
N GLY A 177 -10.96 7.02 1.41
CA GLY A 177 -11.44 7.09 2.78
C GLY A 177 -10.30 7.15 3.79
N LYS A 178 -9.31 6.26 3.66
CA LYS A 178 -8.12 6.25 4.52
C LYS A 178 -7.25 7.50 4.37
N ALA A 179 -7.11 8.01 3.15
CA ALA A 179 -6.43 9.28 2.91
C ALA A 179 -7.11 10.44 3.64
N SER A 180 -8.45 10.48 3.64
CA SER A 180 -9.22 11.49 4.37
C SER A 180 -9.05 11.35 5.90
N GLU A 181 -9.06 10.13 6.44
CA GLU A 181 -8.79 9.88 7.87
C GLU A 181 -7.39 10.37 8.28
N VAL A 182 -6.37 10.06 7.47
CA VAL A 182 -4.98 10.49 7.73
C VAL A 182 -4.82 12.00 7.61
N ALA A 183 -5.46 12.63 6.63
CA ALA A 183 -5.47 14.09 6.48
C ALA A 183 -6.06 14.79 7.72
N ALA A 184 -7.20 14.29 8.20
CA ALA A 184 -7.82 14.82 9.42
C ALA A 184 -6.92 14.63 10.64
N ALA A 185 -6.27 13.47 10.79
CA ALA A 185 -5.32 13.21 11.87
C ALA A 185 -4.11 14.16 11.81
N ALA A 186 -3.54 14.39 10.62
CA ALA A 186 -2.43 15.32 10.43
C ALA A 186 -2.82 16.76 10.80
N GLU A 187 -4.01 17.22 10.41
CA GLU A 187 -4.52 18.54 10.77
C GLU A 187 -4.71 18.69 12.30
N GLN A 188 -5.29 17.67 12.95
CA GLN A 188 -5.42 17.65 14.41
C GLN A 188 -4.06 17.66 15.11
N SER A 189 -3.08 16.89 14.62
CA SER A 189 -1.71 16.93 15.13
C SER A 189 -1.07 18.31 15.00
N ALA A 190 -1.25 18.99 13.85
CA ALA A 190 -0.73 20.34 13.65
C ALA A 190 -1.35 21.34 14.63
N LEU A 191 -2.65 21.25 14.89
CA LEU A 191 -3.33 22.08 15.90
C LEU A 191 -2.81 21.80 17.32
N ALA A 192 -2.67 20.52 17.68
CA ALA A 192 -2.13 20.12 18.98
C ALA A 192 -0.70 20.64 19.19
N MET A 193 0.14 20.61 18.15
CA MET A 193 1.50 21.14 18.22
C MET A 193 1.53 22.66 18.38
N ARG A 194 0.66 23.41 17.68
CA ARG A 194 0.54 24.87 17.90
C ARG A 194 0.17 25.21 19.34
N GLU A 195 -0.71 24.43 19.95
CA GLU A 195 -1.10 24.61 21.35
C GLU A 195 0.02 24.22 22.32
N ALA A 196 0.76 23.14 22.03
CA ALA A 196 1.95 22.76 22.78
C ALA A 196 3.05 23.83 22.71
N ALA A 197 3.25 24.47 21.55
CA ALA A 197 4.19 25.58 21.39
C ALA A 197 3.77 26.79 22.24
N ARG A 198 2.47 27.15 22.24
CA ARG A 198 1.91 28.21 23.08
C ARG A 198 2.13 27.93 24.57
N THR A 199 1.91 26.67 24.98
CA THR A 199 2.13 26.22 26.36
C THR A 199 3.60 26.29 26.75
N SER A 200 4.50 25.85 25.87
CA SER A 200 5.95 25.92 26.08
C SER A 200 6.44 27.36 26.24
N ALA A 201 5.94 28.29 25.42
CA ALA A 201 6.21 29.73 25.58
C ALA A 201 5.62 30.30 26.89
N GLY A 202 4.51 29.76 27.38
CA GLY A 202 3.97 30.08 28.70
C GLY A 202 4.88 29.59 29.84
N LEU A 203 5.40 28.36 29.73
CA LEU A 203 6.31 27.77 30.72
C LEU A 203 7.63 28.54 30.82
N ILE A 204 8.20 28.98 29.70
CA ILE A 204 9.43 29.80 29.71
C ILE A 204 9.20 31.09 30.52
N ARG A 205 8.07 31.77 30.32
CA ARG A 205 7.73 32.97 31.10
C ARG A 205 7.58 32.66 32.59
N ALA A 206 6.87 31.58 32.94
CA ALA A 206 6.71 31.16 34.32
C ALA A 206 8.05 30.81 35.00
N ILE A 207 9.02 30.25 34.26
CA ILE A 207 10.37 29.98 34.76
C ILE A 207 11.13 31.29 35.02
N GLU A 208 11.03 32.28 34.14
CA GLU A 208 11.66 33.59 34.34
C GLU A 208 11.03 34.37 35.52
N ASP A 209 9.71 34.29 35.68
CA ASP A 209 9.02 34.87 36.84
C ASP A 209 9.51 34.19 38.14
N ALA A 210 9.59 32.86 38.15
CA ALA A 210 10.10 32.10 39.29
C ALA A 210 11.58 32.42 39.63
N ARG A 211 12.43 32.65 38.60
CA ARG A 211 13.81 33.11 38.80
C ARG A 211 13.84 34.45 39.52
N THR A 212 13.03 35.40 39.07
CA THR A 212 12.93 36.74 39.66
C THR A 212 12.49 36.66 41.13
N GLU A 213 11.51 35.81 41.45
CA GLU A 213 11.07 35.63 42.84
C GLU A 213 12.16 35.00 43.73
N VAL A 214 12.91 34.02 43.21
CA VAL A 214 14.01 33.37 43.94
C VAL A 214 15.16 34.35 44.20
N GLU A 215 15.49 35.20 43.23
CA GLU A 215 16.47 36.27 43.41
C GLU A 215 16.01 37.28 44.48
N GLY A 216 14.73 37.67 44.44
CA GLY A 216 14.14 38.53 45.46
C GLY A 216 14.21 37.91 46.87
N ALA A 217 13.92 36.61 47.00
CA ALA A 217 14.04 35.89 48.27
C ALA A 217 15.49 35.83 48.77
N ALA A 218 16.46 35.66 47.86
CA ALA A 218 17.88 35.66 48.20
C ALA A 218 18.37 37.03 48.71
N ASP A 219 17.91 38.14 48.11
CA ASP A 219 18.22 39.50 48.60
C ASP A 219 17.65 39.74 50.01
N VAL A 220 16.40 39.34 50.24
CA VAL A 220 15.77 39.44 51.58
C VAL A 220 16.57 38.64 52.61
N ALA A 221 17.00 37.42 52.26
CA ALA A 221 17.84 36.60 53.12
C ALA A 221 19.18 37.29 53.42
N GLN A 222 19.84 37.88 52.40
CA GLN A 222 21.10 38.60 52.59
C GLN A 222 20.95 39.85 53.48
N ARG A 223 19.83 40.57 53.36
CA ARG A 223 19.50 41.68 54.26
C ARG A 223 19.29 41.20 55.70
N ALA A 224 18.59 40.08 55.89
CA ALA A 224 18.40 39.49 57.22
C ALA A 224 19.74 39.07 57.86
N ALA A 225 20.66 38.47 57.09
CA ALA A 225 22.01 38.16 57.57
C ALA A 225 22.77 39.41 58.04
N ARG A 226 22.73 40.49 57.26
CA ARG A 226 23.36 41.77 57.64
C ARG A 226 22.79 42.32 58.94
N GLN A 227 21.46 42.40 59.04
CA GLN A 227 20.79 42.89 60.23
C GLN A 227 21.08 42.03 61.48
N SER A 228 21.18 40.71 61.32
CA SER A 228 21.58 39.80 62.40
C SER A 228 23.04 40.04 62.84
N GLY A 229 23.96 40.28 61.90
CA GLY A 229 25.34 40.66 62.18
C GLY A 229 25.46 41.98 62.96
N ASP A 230 24.67 42.98 62.60
CA ASP A 230 24.61 44.26 63.32
C ASP A 230 24.09 44.06 64.76
N ALA A 231 23.07 43.22 64.94
CA ALA A 231 22.51 42.90 66.25
C ALA A 231 23.49 42.12 67.15
N VAL A 232 24.30 41.23 66.59
CA VAL A 232 25.40 40.55 67.30
C VAL A 232 26.45 41.56 67.76
N THR A 233 26.85 42.48 66.88
CA THR A 233 27.83 43.54 67.21
C THR A 233 27.31 44.43 68.34
N MET A 234 26.04 44.85 68.27
CA MET A 234 25.41 45.64 69.33
C MET A 234 25.35 44.89 70.67
N SER A 235 25.02 43.59 70.62
CA SER A 235 24.98 42.73 71.81
C SER A 235 26.37 42.56 72.44
N ALA A 236 27.42 42.44 71.64
CA ALA A 236 28.79 42.38 72.12
C ALA A 236 29.18 43.68 72.87
N THR A 237 28.88 44.84 72.29
CA THR A 237 29.10 46.15 72.93
C THR A 237 28.33 46.28 74.26
N LEU A 238 27.06 45.84 74.30
CA LEU A 238 26.26 45.84 75.52
C LEU A 238 26.87 44.94 76.60
N SER A 239 27.41 43.78 76.22
CA SER A 239 28.09 42.87 77.12
C SER A 239 29.36 43.49 77.73
N GLU A 240 30.14 44.23 76.94
CA GLU A 240 31.30 44.98 77.42
C GLU A 240 30.90 46.10 78.39
N HIS A 241 29.85 46.86 78.07
CA HIS A 241 29.31 47.89 78.96
C HIS A 241 28.82 47.30 80.28
N ALA A 242 28.09 46.19 80.24
CA ALA A 242 27.62 45.49 81.44
C ALA A 242 28.80 45.03 82.32
N LYS A 243 29.88 44.51 81.72
CA LYS A 243 31.10 44.10 82.44
C LYS A 243 31.83 45.30 83.07
N SER A 244 31.85 46.44 82.40
CA SER A 244 32.40 47.69 82.95
C SER A 244 31.60 48.16 84.17
N ILE A 245 30.26 48.12 84.08
CA ILE A 245 29.38 48.47 85.22
C ILE A 245 29.60 47.50 86.38
N GLU A 246 29.72 46.20 86.12
CA GLU A 246 30.01 45.20 87.15
C GLU A 246 31.32 45.51 87.91
N SER A 247 32.37 45.93 87.19
CA SER A 247 33.63 46.38 87.82
C SER A 247 33.43 47.62 88.70
N ILE A 248 32.60 48.57 88.28
CA ILE A 248 32.29 49.78 89.07
C ILE A 248 31.49 49.41 90.32
N LEU A 249 30.50 48.53 90.20
CA LEU A 249 29.71 48.05 91.34
C LEU A 249 30.59 47.30 92.36
N GLY A 250 31.57 46.51 91.90
CA GLY A 250 32.57 45.90 92.78
C GLY A 250 33.32 46.93 93.61
N LEU A 251 33.81 48.00 92.98
CA LEU A 251 34.48 49.10 93.68
C LEU A 251 33.55 49.83 94.66
N ILE A 252 32.29 50.09 94.29
CA ILE A 252 31.32 50.74 95.18
C ILE A 252 31.03 49.86 96.39
N ARG A 253 30.91 48.54 96.19
CA ARG A 253 30.71 47.57 97.26
C ARG A 253 31.91 47.55 98.22
N ASP A 254 33.14 47.62 97.69
CA ASP A 254 34.36 47.73 98.50
C ASP A 254 34.39 49.04 99.30
N ILE A 255 34.04 50.17 98.67
CA ILE A 255 33.95 51.48 99.34
C ILE A 255 32.88 51.46 100.45
N ALA A 256 31.71 50.87 100.19
CA ALA A 256 30.66 50.73 101.19
C ALA A 256 31.12 49.84 102.35
N GLY A 257 31.84 48.75 102.08
CA GLY A 257 32.47 47.89 103.08
C GLY A 257 33.50 48.63 103.95
N GLN A 258 34.39 49.41 103.32
CA GLN A 258 35.37 50.26 104.01
C GLN A 258 34.69 51.35 104.85
N THR A 259 33.66 51.99 104.31
CA THR A 259 32.88 53.03 105.01
C THR A 259 32.16 52.46 106.22
N ASN A 260 31.58 51.26 106.10
CA ASN A 260 30.95 50.54 107.20
C ASN A 260 31.96 50.17 108.30
N LEU A 261 33.19 49.77 107.92
CA LEU A 261 34.29 49.52 108.86
C LEU A 261 34.76 50.80 109.57
N LEU A 262 34.93 51.90 108.83
CA LEU A 262 35.27 53.22 109.40
C LEU A 262 34.21 53.70 110.38
N ALA A 263 32.93 53.58 110.01
CA ALA A 263 31.80 53.93 110.85
C ALA A 263 31.72 53.06 112.12
N LEU A 264 32.03 51.77 111.99
CA LEU A 264 32.13 50.87 113.14
C LEU A 264 33.25 51.30 114.10
N ASN A 265 34.44 51.60 113.58
CA ASN A 265 35.56 52.10 114.38
C ASN A 265 35.21 53.43 115.06
N ALA A 266 34.55 54.35 114.35
CA ALA A 266 34.06 55.61 114.91
C ALA A 266 33.01 55.40 116.00
N THR A 267 32.11 54.42 115.85
CA THR A 267 31.12 54.05 116.88
C THR A 267 31.80 53.52 118.15
N ILE A 268 32.86 52.69 117.98
CA ILE A 268 33.66 52.18 119.10
C ILE A 268 34.35 53.33 119.84
N GLU A 269 34.99 54.26 119.12
CA GLU A 269 35.71 55.38 119.75
C GLU A 269 34.73 56.39 120.39
N ALA A 270 33.55 56.59 119.79
CA ALA A 270 32.49 57.39 120.39
C ALA A 270 31.95 56.78 121.70
N ALA A 271 31.81 55.45 121.76
CA ALA A 271 31.47 54.75 122.99
C ALA A 271 32.58 54.88 124.06
N ARG A 272 33.85 54.90 123.62
CA ARG A 272 35.03 55.06 124.49
C ARG A 272 35.13 56.45 125.11
N ALA A 273 34.65 57.49 124.41
CA ALA A 273 34.60 58.87 124.88
C ALA A 273 33.44 59.17 125.87
N GLY A 274 32.57 58.19 126.16
CA GLY A 274 31.47 58.33 127.13
C GLY A 274 30.45 59.40 126.72
N ASP A 275 30.00 60.24 127.67
CA ASP A 275 28.97 61.26 127.41
C ASP A 275 29.40 62.33 126.40
N ALA A 276 30.71 62.61 126.27
CA ALA A 276 31.23 63.57 125.29
C ALA A 276 31.16 63.05 123.84
N GLY A 277 31.05 61.73 123.64
CA GLY A 277 31.01 61.07 122.32
C GLY A 277 29.61 60.87 121.74
N ARG A 278 28.53 61.21 122.48
CA ARG A 278 27.14 60.92 122.09
C ARG A 278 26.74 61.44 120.71
N GLY A 279 27.10 62.68 120.37
CA GLY A 279 26.83 63.26 119.05
C GLY A 279 27.61 62.56 117.93
N PHE A 280 28.84 62.13 118.22
CA PHE A 280 29.69 61.39 117.29
C PHE A 280 29.16 59.96 117.06
N ALA A 281 28.61 59.32 118.09
CA ALA A 281 27.99 58.00 118.00
C ALA A 281 26.76 57.99 117.08
N VAL A 282 25.93 59.04 117.12
CA VAL A 282 24.77 59.17 116.22
C VAL A 282 25.21 59.31 114.77
N VAL A 283 26.20 60.16 114.49
CA VAL A 283 26.76 60.32 113.13
C VAL A 283 27.39 59.01 112.64
N ALA A 284 28.17 58.33 113.48
CA ALA A 284 28.78 57.06 113.13
C ALA A 284 27.74 55.97 112.80
N GLN A 285 26.64 55.91 113.56
CA GLN A 285 25.55 54.97 113.30
C GLN A 285 24.79 55.32 112.00
N GLU A 286 24.59 56.60 111.69
CA GLU A 286 23.97 57.05 110.44
C GLU A 286 24.85 56.70 109.23
N VAL A 287 26.16 56.95 109.32
CA VAL A 287 27.14 56.56 108.27
C VAL A 287 27.15 55.04 108.08
N LYS A 288 27.09 54.27 109.17
CA LYS A 288 27.00 52.80 109.12
C LYS A 288 25.71 52.34 108.43
N SER A 289 24.58 52.96 108.75
CA SER A 289 23.28 52.67 108.11
C SER A 289 23.34 52.96 106.60
N LEU A 290 23.87 54.14 106.24
CA LEU A 290 24.02 54.57 104.86
C LEU A 290 24.92 53.62 104.06
N ALA A 291 26.07 53.21 104.62
CA ALA A 291 26.96 52.24 103.99
C ALA A 291 26.27 50.88 103.74
N ASN A 292 25.45 50.39 104.68
CA ASN A 292 24.68 49.16 104.50
C ASN A 292 23.54 49.30 103.47
N GLN A 293 22.95 50.49 103.34
CA GLN A 293 21.99 50.78 102.27
C GLN A 293 22.70 50.82 100.91
N THR A 294 23.88 51.47 100.83
CA THR A 294 24.69 51.50 99.61
C THR A 294 25.08 50.10 99.17
N ALA A 295 25.55 49.23 100.08
CA ALA A 295 25.90 47.85 99.75
C ALA A 295 24.70 47.07 99.20
N ARG A 296 23.53 47.17 99.84
CA ARG A 296 22.30 46.51 99.37
C ARG A 296 21.84 47.01 98.00
N ALA A 297 21.82 48.33 97.80
CA ALA A 297 21.49 48.90 96.50
C ALA A 297 22.48 48.46 95.41
N THR A 298 23.77 48.36 95.75
CA THR A 298 24.81 47.86 94.83
C THR A 298 24.58 46.40 94.45
N ASP A 299 24.21 45.55 95.40
CA ASP A 299 23.88 44.14 95.14
C ASP A 299 22.61 43.99 94.28
N GLU A 300 21.58 44.81 94.50
CA GLU A 300 20.38 44.84 93.67
C GLU A 300 20.71 45.24 92.22
N ILE A 301 21.52 46.29 92.01
CA ILE A 301 21.97 46.70 90.68
C ILE A 301 22.83 45.60 90.04
N ALA A 302 23.71 44.94 90.80
CA ALA A 302 24.51 43.82 90.31
C ALA A 302 23.64 42.67 89.79
N GLY A 303 22.54 42.35 90.50
CA GLY A 303 21.54 41.40 90.03
C GLY A 303 20.91 41.82 88.68
N LYS A 304 20.54 43.10 88.53
CA LYS A 304 20.01 43.63 87.25
C LYS A 304 21.03 43.57 86.11
N ILE A 305 22.31 43.82 86.39
CA ILE A 305 23.38 43.70 85.39
C ILE A 305 23.56 42.25 84.96
N ALA A 306 23.48 41.29 85.89
CA ALA A 306 23.54 39.86 85.57
C ALA A 306 22.36 39.43 84.65
N ASP A 307 21.15 39.91 84.93
CA ASP A 307 19.98 39.67 84.07
C ASP A 307 20.19 40.25 82.65
N ILE A 308 20.74 41.46 82.54
CA ILE A 308 21.08 42.09 81.25
C ILE A 308 22.11 41.26 80.49
N GLN A 309 23.19 40.80 81.15
CA GLN A 309 24.19 39.94 80.52
C GLN A 309 23.57 38.63 80.01
N MET A 310 22.69 38.01 80.78
CA MET A 310 22.01 36.77 80.40
C MET A 310 21.12 36.98 79.17
N SER A 311 20.29 38.02 79.16
CA SER A 311 19.43 38.38 78.03
C SER A 311 20.24 38.71 76.77
N THR A 312 21.41 39.34 76.94
CA THR A 312 22.35 39.64 75.86
C THR A 312 22.92 38.35 75.25
N ARG A 313 23.35 37.38 76.07
CA ARG A 313 23.84 36.08 75.58
C ARG A 313 22.77 35.31 74.81
N GLN A 314 21.55 35.29 75.33
CA GLN A 314 20.42 34.63 74.66
C GLN A 314 20.09 35.29 73.30
N SER A 315 20.24 36.61 73.21
CA SER A 315 20.05 37.38 71.98
C SER A 315 21.12 37.06 70.93
N VAL A 316 22.39 36.86 71.35
CA VAL A 316 23.48 36.40 70.47
C VAL A 316 23.19 34.99 69.94
N GLU A 317 22.85 34.04 70.81
CA GLU A 317 22.55 32.66 70.42
C GLU A 317 21.36 32.57 69.45
N THR A 318 20.33 33.40 69.69
CA THR A 318 19.17 33.48 68.79
C THR A 318 19.57 34.05 67.42
N ASN A 319 20.45 35.05 67.37
CA ASN A 319 20.98 35.57 66.11
C ASN A 319 21.86 34.57 65.37
N GLU A 320 22.64 33.74 66.06
CA GLU A 320 23.40 32.66 65.42
C GLU A 320 22.46 31.67 64.72
N ARG A 321 21.37 31.26 65.37
CA ARG A 321 20.34 30.42 64.75
C ARG A 321 19.66 31.08 63.54
N ILE A 322 19.42 32.39 63.59
CA ILE A 322 18.92 33.16 62.43
C ILE A 322 19.93 33.11 61.29
N ARG A 323 21.23 33.31 61.57
CA ARG A 323 22.29 33.25 60.54
C ARG A 323 22.35 31.87 59.87
N ASP A 324 22.23 30.80 60.64
CA ASP A 324 22.21 29.43 60.10
C ASP A 324 20.99 29.21 59.20
N THR A 325 19.81 29.65 59.65
CA THR A 325 18.56 29.58 58.87
C THR A 325 18.68 30.38 57.56
N VAL A 326 19.31 31.56 57.59
CA VAL A 326 19.57 32.36 56.39
C VAL A 326 20.53 31.64 55.43
N GLY A 327 21.56 30.97 55.95
CA GLY A 327 22.45 30.14 55.15
C GLY A 327 21.72 29.00 54.43
N GLU A 328 20.78 28.33 55.11
CA GLU A 328 19.93 27.30 54.50
C GLU A 328 19.03 27.87 53.39
N VAL A 329 18.46 29.06 53.60
CA VAL A 329 17.65 29.75 52.58
C VAL A 329 18.49 30.07 51.34
N GLN A 330 19.71 30.58 51.50
CA GLN A 330 20.62 30.86 50.39
C GLN A 330 21.00 29.59 49.63
N ALA A 331 21.33 28.51 50.33
CA ALA A 331 21.63 27.22 49.70
C ALA A 331 20.41 26.64 48.97
N SER A 332 19.19 26.86 49.49
CA SER A 332 17.96 26.46 48.81
C SER A 332 17.69 27.28 47.56
N ALA A 333 17.90 28.61 47.62
CA ALA A 333 17.74 29.49 46.47
C ALA A 333 18.67 29.07 45.32
N GLU A 334 19.94 28.75 45.61
CA GLU A 334 20.89 28.29 44.59
C GLU A 334 20.48 26.95 43.95
N ARG A 335 19.99 25.99 44.76
CA ARG A 335 19.45 24.73 44.22
C ARG A 335 18.24 24.96 43.31
N ILE A 336 17.35 25.87 43.69
CA ILE A 336 16.19 26.22 42.87
C ILE A 336 16.65 26.88 41.57
N ARG A 337 17.63 27.79 41.62
CA ARG A 337 18.21 28.44 40.43
C ARG A 337 18.74 27.41 39.43
N HIS A 338 19.52 26.43 39.89
CA HIS A 338 19.99 25.33 39.05
C HIS A 338 18.84 24.48 38.48
N ALA A 339 17.80 24.21 39.28
CA ALA A 339 16.63 23.49 38.79
C ALA A 339 15.88 24.28 37.70
N MET A 340 15.77 25.60 37.85
CA MET A 340 15.17 26.50 36.85
C MET A 340 16.00 26.54 35.55
N ASP A 341 17.33 26.54 35.63
CA ASP A 341 18.22 26.41 34.46
C ASP A 341 17.97 25.10 33.69
N ALA A 342 17.90 23.97 34.40
CA ALA A 342 17.62 22.68 33.81
C ALA A 342 16.21 22.59 33.20
N GLN A 343 15.21 23.18 33.87
CA GLN A 343 13.84 23.25 33.35
C GLN A 343 13.77 24.10 32.09
N ALA A 344 14.44 25.26 32.05
CA ALA A 344 14.48 26.11 30.86
C ALA A 344 15.05 25.35 29.65
N GLN A 345 16.17 24.65 29.83
CA GLN A 345 16.76 23.81 28.77
C GLN A 345 15.80 22.70 28.31
N THR A 346 15.11 22.06 29.25
CA THR A 346 14.13 21.01 28.94
C THR A 346 12.97 21.57 28.11
N VAL A 347 12.44 22.75 28.48
CA VAL A 347 11.38 23.40 27.72
C VAL A 347 11.85 23.82 26.32
N THR A 348 13.10 24.28 26.17
CA THR A 348 13.67 24.55 24.83
C THR A 348 13.71 23.30 23.96
N MET A 349 14.11 22.14 24.52
CA MET A 349 14.09 20.87 23.78
C MET A 349 12.66 20.44 23.41
N ILE A 350 11.69 20.65 24.31
CA ILE A 350 10.28 20.39 24.03
C ILE A 350 9.79 21.26 22.87
N THR A 351 10.10 22.56 22.87
CA THR A 351 9.74 23.47 21.77
C THR A 351 10.31 22.99 20.43
N ALA A 352 11.57 22.55 20.40
CA ALA A 352 12.18 22.00 19.18
C ALA A 352 11.46 20.73 18.70
N ALA A 353 11.11 19.81 19.60
CA ALA A 353 10.37 18.60 19.26
C ALA A 353 8.94 18.90 18.77
N VAL A 354 8.31 19.93 19.34
CA VAL A 354 6.99 20.41 18.90
C VAL A 354 7.06 20.96 17.47
N ASP A 355 8.07 21.78 17.16
CA ASP A 355 8.27 22.32 15.81
C ASP A 355 8.53 21.21 14.78
N GLU A 356 9.39 20.24 15.11
CA GLU A 356 9.66 19.09 14.25
C GLU A 356 8.38 18.27 13.97
N THR A 357 7.58 18.02 15.01
CA THR A 357 6.32 17.29 14.88
C THR A 357 5.29 18.08 14.06
N ALA A 358 5.25 19.40 14.19
CA ALA A 358 4.39 20.26 13.37
C ALA A 358 4.78 20.20 11.88
N LEU A 359 6.09 20.25 11.59
CA LEU A 359 6.59 20.09 10.21
C LEU A 359 6.28 18.70 9.64
N ALA A 360 6.41 17.64 10.45
CA ALA A 360 6.04 16.29 10.03
C ALA A 360 4.54 16.18 9.71
N ALA A 361 3.67 16.82 10.50
CA ALA A 361 2.23 16.86 10.23
C ALA A 361 1.91 17.60 8.92
N ASP A 362 2.59 18.72 8.64
CA ASP A 362 2.41 19.48 7.39
C ASP A 362 2.90 18.68 6.15
N SER A 363 4.05 18.01 6.27
CA SER A 363 4.58 17.11 5.24
C SER A 363 3.63 15.94 4.97
N MET A 364 3.02 15.38 6.02
CA MET A 364 2.00 14.34 5.90
C MET A 364 0.77 14.84 5.15
N SER A 365 0.31 16.06 5.42
CA SER A 365 -0.81 16.70 4.71
C SER A 365 -0.53 16.89 3.21
N THR A 366 0.72 17.26 2.87
CA THR A 366 1.15 17.36 1.46
C THR A 366 1.18 15.99 0.78
N THR A 367 1.77 15.01 1.46
CA THR A 367 1.88 13.63 0.95
C THR A 367 0.50 13.00 0.74
N ILE A 368 -0.43 13.20 1.68
CA ILE A 368 -1.77 12.62 1.57
C ILE A 368 -2.61 13.31 0.49
N SER A 369 -2.37 14.59 0.23
CA SER A 369 -2.95 15.28 -0.91
C SER A 369 -2.49 14.71 -2.25
N ALA A 370 -1.18 14.39 -2.37
CA ALA A 370 -0.65 13.71 -3.55
C ALA A 370 -1.24 12.30 -3.72
N ILE A 371 -1.30 11.50 -2.64
CA ILE A 371 -1.92 10.18 -2.66
C ILE A 371 -3.38 10.27 -3.11
N ARG A 372 -4.15 11.25 -2.62
CA ARG A 372 -5.54 11.45 -3.03
C ARG A 372 -5.64 11.71 -4.53
N GLN A 373 -4.80 12.59 -5.06
CA GLN A 373 -4.75 12.90 -6.49
C GLN A 373 -4.40 11.67 -7.32
N ASP A 374 -3.37 10.91 -6.94
CA ASP A 374 -2.98 9.68 -7.65
C ASP A 374 -4.11 8.64 -7.61
N THR A 375 -4.80 8.54 -6.46
CA THR A 375 -5.93 7.62 -6.29
C THR A 375 -7.13 8.04 -7.15
N GLU A 376 -7.37 9.34 -7.33
CA GLU A 376 -8.40 9.88 -8.26
C GLU A 376 -8.06 9.54 -9.72
N VAL A 377 -6.78 9.60 -10.11
CA VAL A 377 -6.33 9.16 -11.45
C VAL A 377 -6.61 7.67 -11.64
N VAL A 378 -6.23 6.83 -10.68
CA VAL A 378 -6.50 5.38 -10.74
C VAL A 378 -8.00 5.10 -10.82
N ALA A 379 -8.84 5.83 -10.08
CA ALA A 379 -10.29 5.71 -10.18
C ALA A 379 -10.79 5.99 -11.62
N SER A 380 -10.25 7.03 -12.26
CA SER A 380 -10.60 7.39 -13.64
C SER A 380 -10.15 6.32 -14.64
N GLU A 381 -8.98 5.72 -14.45
CA GLU A 381 -8.49 4.62 -15.30
C GLU A 381 -9.37 3.38 -15.19
N ILE A 382 -9.84 3.05 -13.98
CA ILE A 382 -10.78 1.94 -13.75
C ILE A 382 -12.11 2.20 -14.48
N ASP A 383 -12.65 3.42 -14.42
CA ASP A 383 -13.86 3.80 -15.16
C ASP A 383 -13.67 3.71 -16.69
N GLN A 384 -12.48 4.05 -17.21
CA GLN A 384 -12.14 3.87 -18.62
C GLN A 384 -12.07 2.39 -19.00
N LEU A 385 -11.50 1.58 -18.13
CA LEU A 385 -11.33 0.14 -18.32
C LEU A 385 -12.69 -0.59 -18.33
N GLU A 386 -13.64 -0.19 -17.47
CA GLU A 386 -15.02 -0.70 -17.50
C GLU A 386 -15.74 -0.37 -18.82
N ARG A 387 -15.57 0.86 -19.34
CA ARG A 387 -16.08 1.23 -20.67
C ARG A 387 -15.42 0.41 -21.78
N GLY A 388 -14.12 0.15 -21.65
CA GLY A 388 -13.36 -0.70 -22.57
C GLY A 388 -13.94 -2.11 -22.66
N PHE A 389 -14.27 -2.74 -21.53
CA PHE A 389 -14.87 -4.08 -21.53
C PHE A 389 -16.23 -4.13 -22.22
N LYS A 390 -17.07 -3.12 -22.00
CA LYS A 390 -18.35 -3.03 -22.71
C LYS A 390 -18.15 -3.02 -24.22
N SER A 391 -17.16 -2.26 -24.71
CA SER A 391 -16.85 -2.23 -26.14
C SER A 391 -16.30 -3.57 -26.67
N VAL A 392 -15.49 -4.27 -25.87
CA VAL A 392 -14.99 -5.61 -26.22
C VAL A 392 -16.14 -6.61 -26.31
N GLU A 393 -17.07 -6.58 -25.35
CA GLU A 393 -18.25 -7.44 -25.33
C GLU A 393 -19.11 -7.23 -26.59
N ASP A 394 -19.39 -5.97 -26.96
CA ASP A 394 -20.12 -5.62 -28.18
C ASP A 394 -19.42 -6.15 -29.44
N LYS A 395 -18.09 -6.03 -29.51
CA LYS A 395 -17.28 -6.55 -30.64
C LYS A 395 -17.30 -8.07 -30.71
N LEU A 396 -17.21 -8.76 -29.56
CA LEU A 396 -17.27 -10.22 -29.49
C LEU A 396 -18.65 -10.74 -29.92
N ALA A 397 -19.73 -10.07 -29.50
CA ALA A 397 -21.08 -10.39 -29.94
C ALA A 397 -21.24 -10.22 -31.46
N SER A 398 -20.74 -9.11 -32.01
CA SER A 398 -20.74 -8.87 -33.47
C SER A 398 -19.94 -9.92 -34.23
N LEU A 399 -18.76 -10.30 -33.73
CA LEU A 399 -17.93 -11.35 -34.33
C LEU A 399 -18.62 -12.72 -34.31
N ARG A 400 -19.35 -13.04 -33.23
CA ARG A 400 -20.14 -14.27 -33.10
C ARG A 400 -21.23 -14.34 -34.17
N HIS A 401 -21.95 -13.23 -34.36
CA HIS A 401 -22.96 -13.12 -35.42
C HIS A 401 -22.34 -13.27 -36.82
N ALA A 402 -21.27 -12.55 -37.11
CA ALA A 402 -20.58 -12.62 -38.39
C ALA A 402 -20.05 -14.03 -38.69
N SER A 403 -19.52 -14.73 -37.69
CA SER A 403 -19.05 -16.12 -37.84
C SER A 403 -20.19 -17.09 -38.12
N SER A 404 -21.34 -16.94 -37.45
CA SER A 404 -22.52 -17.76 -37.69
C SER A 404 -23.12 -17.52 -39.09
N ASP A 405 -23.17 -16.26 -39.52
CA ASP A 405 -23.66 -15.90 -40.85
C ASP A 405 -22.72 -16.41 -41.95
N PHE A 406 -21.40 -16.31 -41.75
CA PHE A 406 -20.42 -16.90 -42.67
C PHE A 406 -20.55 -18.42 -42.75
N GLY A 407 -20.70 -19.11 -41.61
CA GLY A 407 -20.95 -20.55 -41.57
C GLY A 407 -22.17 -20.95 -42.38
N ARG A 408 -23.27 -20.18 -42.28
CA ARG A 408 -24.50 -20.38 -43.06
C ARG A 408 -24.34 -20.07 -44.56
N GLN A 409 -23.48 -19.14 -44.94
CA GLN A 409 -23.24 -18.79 -46.36
C GLN A 409 -22.29 -19.77 -47.06
N VAL A 410 -21.39 -20.40 -46.31
CA VAL A 410 -20.40 -21.35 -46.85
C VAL A 410 -20.96 -22.78 -46.96
N ALA A 411 -21.93 -23.11 -46.09
CA ALA A 411 -22.65 -24.39 -46.09
C ALA A 411 -23.62 -24.51 -47.27
#